data_AF-A0A2A4PIM4-F1
#
_entry.id   AF-A0A2A4PIM4-F1
#
_cell.length_a   1.000
_cell.length_b   1.000
_cell.length_c   1.000
_cell.angle_alpha   90.00
_cell.angle_beta   90.00
_cell.angle_gamma   90.00
#
_symmetry.space_group_name_H-M   'P 1'
#
loop_
_entity.id
_entity.type
_entity.pdbx_description
1 polymer ?
#
loop_
_entity_poly.entity_id
_entity_poly.type
_entity_poly.pdbx_seq_one_letter_code
_entity_poly.pdbx_strand_id
1 'polypeptide(L)'
;AVRCARGEVGAVASQDWDTLLYGAPVMVRNLTAQGTRRFGRVLQAERIVLADTLAKHDITHEQLVDLGIMIGTDFHPGAIRFYKEAGIWPEADGAAEKPAEKPDEKPAEKPADPKAATAK
;
A
#
# COMPACT_ATOMS: atom_id res chain seq x y z
N ALA A 1 2.93 -15.34 -2.73
CA ALA A 1 4.12 -14.54 -2.38
C ALA A 1 5.42 -15.20 -2.84
N VAL A 2 5.78 -16.37 -2.32
CA VAL A 2 7.08 -17.03 -2.60
C VAL A 2 7.40 -17.21 -4.10
N ARG A 3 6.44 -17.64 -4.93
CA ARG A 3 6.63 -17.74 -6.39
C ARG A 3 6.92 -16.39 -7.06
N CYS A 4 6.33 -15.30 -6.55
CA CYS A 4 6.57 -13.94 -7.03
C CYS A 4 7.94 -13.44 -6.61
N ALA A 5 8.36 -13.74 -5.37
CA ALA A 5 9.71 -13.45 -4.90
C ALA A 5 10.79 -14.18 -5.72
N ARG A 6 10.48 -15.39 -6.22
CA ARG A 6 11.36 -16.16 -7.13
C ARG A 6 11.32 -15.70 -8.60
N GLY A 7 10.49 -14.73 -8.95
CA GLY A 7 10.35 -14.22 -10.32
C GLY A 7 9.51 -15.10 -11.26
N GLU A 8 8.81 -16.13 -10.75
CA GLU A 8 7.94 -17.00 -11.57
C GLU A 8 6.64 -16.29 -11.98
N VAL A 9 6.22 -15.27 -11.22
CA VAL A 9 5.01 -14.48 -11.47
C VAL A 9 5.27 -12.99 -11.19
N GLY A 10 4.62 -12.09 -11.93
CA GLY A 10 4.89 -10.65 -11.87
C GLY A 10 4.25 -9.89 -10.69
N ALA A 11 3.17 -10.41 -10.10
CA ALA A 11 2.51 -9.81 -8.94
C ALA A 11 1.66 -10.83 -8.19
N VAL A 12 1.32 -10.52 -6.93
CA VAL A 12 0.37 -11.28 -6.12
C VAL A 12 -0.92 -10.50 -5.96
N ALA A 13 -2.05 -11.08 -6.36
CA ALA A 13 -3.36 -10.50 -6.08
C ALA A 13 -3.87 -11.03 -4.73
N SER A 14 -3.98 -10.16 -3.72
CA SER A 14 -4.49 -10.53 -2.39
C SER A 14 -5.12 -9.33 -1.69
N GLN A 15 -5.97 -9.61 -0.71
CA GLN A 15 -6.47 -8.60 0.23
C GLN A 15 -5.56 -8.45 1.45
N ASP A 16 -4.81 -9.51 1.76
CA ASP A 16 -4.01 -9.65 2.97
C ASP A 16 -2.59 -9.13 2.76
N TRP A 17 -2.13 -8.35 3.75
CA TRP A 17 -0.81 -7.72 3.74
C TRP A 17 0.32 -8.71 3.99
N ASP A 18 0.02 -9.93 4.45
CA ASP A 18 1.00 -11.00 4.67
C ASP A 18 1.80 -11.31 3.42
N THR A 19 1.21 -11.09 2.24
CA THR A 19 1.93 -11.32 0.98
C THR A 19 3.15 -10.41 0.83
N LEU A 20 3.11 -9.19 1.36
CA LEU A 20 4.26 -8.28 1.42
C LEU A 20 5.24 -8.70 2.52
N LEU A 21 4.76 -9.19 3.68
CA LEU A 21 5.61 -9.73 4.75
C LEU A 21 6.43 -10.94 4.27
N TYR A 22 5.87 -11.76 3.40
CA TYR A 22 6.58 -12.86 2.74
C TYR A 22 7.52 -12.44 1.60
N GLY A 23 7.73 -11.14 1.40
CA GLY A 23 8.67 -10.61 0.42
C GLY A 23 8.16 -10.59 -1.02
N ALA A 24 6.83 -10.55 -1.26
CA ALA A 24 6.34 -10.34 -2.62
C ALA A 24 6.72 -8.92 -3.10
N PRO A 25 7.39 -8.76 -4.26
CA PRO A 25 7.84 -7.45 -4.73
C PRO A 25 6.66 -6.53 -5.14
N VAL A 26 5.57 -7.11 -5.65
CA VAL A 26 4.37 -6.38 -6.08
C VAL A 26 3.12 -7.11 -5.59
N MET A 27 2.25 -6.38 -4.90
CA MET A 27 0.93 -6.80 -4.48
C MET A 27 -0.15 -5.98 -5.20
N VAL A 28 -1.25 -6.61 -5.58
CA VAL A 28 -2.43 -5.91 -6.13
C VAL A 28 -3.65 -6.25 -5.28
N ARG A 29 -4.26 -5.24 -4.67
CA ARG A 29 -5.51 -5.37 -3.91
C ARG A 29 -6.69 -5.05 -4.78
N ASN A 30 -7.86 -5.57 -4.39
CA ASN A 30 -9.14 -5.33 -5.06
C ASN A 30 -9.20 -5.74 -6.54
N LEU A 31 -8.26 -6.58 -7.02
CA LEU A 31 -8.24 -7.00 -8.42
C LEU A 31 -9.52 -7.74 -8.82
N THR A 32 -10.02 -8.64 -7.96
CA THR A 32 -11.25 -9.42 -8.21
C THR A 32 -12.53 -8.63 -7.91
N ALA A 33 -12.44 -7.53 -7.16
CA ALA A 33 -13.57 -6.70 -6.75
C ALA A 33 -13.64 -5.38 -7.53
N GLN A 34 -12.80 -5.22 -8.56
CA GLN A 34 -12.73 -4.01 -9.36
C GLN A 34 -14.10 -3.70 -9.97
N GLY A 35 -14.58 -2.47 -9.81
CA GLY A 35 -15.89 -2.05 -10.34
C GLY A 35 -17.10 -2.50 -9.53
N THR A 36 -16.92 -3.32 -8.49
CA THR A 36 -17.99 -3.69 -7.58
C THR A 36 -18.22 -2.58 -6.56
N ARG A 37 -19.49 -2.21 -6.33
CA ARG A 37 -19.86 -1.23 -5.30
C ARG A 37 -19.95 -1.92 -3.95
N ARG A 38 -19.07 -1.54 -3.01
CA ARG A 38 -19.15 -1.96 -1.61
C ARG A 38 -19.31 -0.71 -0.74
N PHE A 39 -20.34 -0.67 0.10
CA PHE A 39 -20.66 0.49 0.95
C PHE A 39 -20.76 1.83 0.18
N GLY A 40 -21.37 1.81 -1.01
CA GLY A 40 -21.59 3.03 -1.81
C GLY A 40 -20.35 3.57 -2.54
N ARG A 41 -19.18 2.94 -2.42
CA ARG A 41 -17.94 3.33 -3.13
C ARG A 41 -17.55 2.27 -4.16
N VAL A 42 -17.02 2.72 -5.29
CA VAL A 42 -16.45 1.85 -6.33
C VAL A 42 -15.07 1.42 -5.88
N LEU A 43 -14.87 0.12 -5.69
CA LEU A 43 -13.54 -0.43 -5.39
C LEU A 43 -12.68 -0.38 -6.65
N GLN A 44 -11.53 0.27 -6.54
CA GLN A 44 -10.50 0.30 -7.57
C GLN A 44 -9.37 -0.65 -7.18
N ALA A 45 -8.75 -1.26 -8.19
CA ALA A 45 -7.58 -2.08 -8.00
C ALA A 45 -6.41 -1.19 -7.53
N GLU A 46 -5.75 -1.59 -6.46
CA GLU A 46 -4.65 -0.85 -5.86
C GLU A 46 -3.37 -1.65 -6.03
N ARG A 47 -2.37 -1.07 -6.71
CA ARG A 47 -1.04 -1.68 -6.85
C ARG A 47 -0.13 -1.14 -5.76
N ILE A 48 0.43 -2.05 -4.98
CA ILE A 48 1.39 -1.76 -3.91
C ILE A 48 2.71 -2.44 -4.26
N VAL A 49 3.80 -1.67 -4.25
CA VAL A 49 5.15 -2.15 -4.51
C VAL A 49 5.91 -2.14 -3.19
N LEU A 50 6.52 -3.28 -2.85
CA LEU A 50 7.22 -3.41 -1.56
C LEU A 50 8.35 -2.39 -1.42
N ALA A 51 9.17 -2.22 -2.46
CA ALA A 51 10.29 -1.27 -2.45
C ALA A 51 9.81 0.18 -2.22
N ASP A 52 8.72 0.59 -2.87
CA ASP A 52 8.16 1.93 -2.69
C ASP A 52 7.63 2.13 -1.27
N THR A 53 7.00 1.10 -0.69
CA THR A 53 6.49 1.15 0.69
C THR A 53 7.63 1.24 1.70
N LEU A 54 8.68 0.45 1.53
CA LEU A 54 9.87 0.49 2.39
C LEU A 54 10.57 1.85 2.29
N ALA A 55 10.74 2.38 1.08
CA ALA A 55 11.35 3.69 0.85
C ALA A 55 10.52 4.86 1.42
N LYS A 56 9.18 4.78 1.34
CA LYS A 56 8.28 5.81 1.90
C LYS A 56 8.36 5.92 3.42
N HIS A 57 8.63 4.81 4.10
CA HIS A 57 8.67 4.75 5.55
C HIS A 57 10.10 4.69 6.11
N ASP A 58 11.11 4.66 5.25
CA ASP A 58 12.53 4.51 5.60
C ASP A 58 12.80 3.32 6.53
N ILE A 59 12.16 2.19 6.23
CA ILE A 59 12.28 0.95 7.00
C ILE A 59 12.84 -0.18 6.16
N THR A 60 13.49 -1.14 6.82
CA THR A 60 13.93 -2.39 6.20
C THR A 60 12.77 -3.38 6.09
N HIS A 61 12.94 -4.39 5.25
CA HIS A 61 11.95 -5.47 5.14
C HIS A 61 11.78 -6.23 6.46
N GLU A 62 12.87 -6.42 7.21
CA GLU A 62 12.84 -7.07 8.54
C GLU A 62 12.01 -6.26 9.53
N GLN A 63 12.19 -4.94 9.57
CA GLN A 63 11.39 -4.05 10.42
C GLN A 63 9.90 -4.05 10.06
N LEU A 64 9.58 -4.21 8.76
CA LEU A 64 8.20 -4.39 8.33
C LEU A 64 7.60 -5.70 8.85
N VAL A 65 8.40 -6.78 8.88
CA VAL A 65 8.00 -8.08 9.46
C VAL A 65 7.81 -7.96 10.97
N ASP A 66 8.75 -7.32 11.68
CA ASP A 66 8.64 -7.06 13.11
C ASP A 66 7.37 -6.28 13.44
N LEU A 67 7.05 -5.25 12.64
CA LEU A 67 5.82 -4.49 12.77
C LEU A 67 4.58 -5.36 12.58
N GLY A 68 4.57 -6.25 11.59
CA GLY A 68 3.50 -7.22 11.39
C GLY A 68 3.27 -8.09 12.62
N ILE A 69 4.35 -8.63 13.20
CA ILE A 69 4.29 -9.46 14.42
C ILE A 69 3.81 -8.66 15.64
N MET A 70 4.26 -7.40 15.76
CA MET A 70 3.84 -6.49 16.83
C MET A 70 2.35 -6.15 16.77
N ILE A 71 1.84 -5.84 15.57
CA ILE A 71 0.41 -5.56 15.34
C ILE A 71 -0.43 -6.81 15.58
N GLY A 72 0.06 -7.94 15.09
CA GLY A 72 -0.63 -9.22 15.13
C GLY A 72 -0.79 -9.78 13.73
N THR A 73 -0.52 -11.07 13.61
CA THR A 73 -0.69 -11.88 12.40
C THR A 73 -1.54 -13.10 12.75
N ASP A 74 -1.92 -13.89 11.74
CA ASP A 74 -2.60 -15.16 11.99
C ASP A 74 -1.77 -16.14 12.85
N PHE A 75 -0.45 -15.95 12.93
CA PHE A 75 0.46 -16.78 13.73
C PHE A 75 0.71 -16.24 15.15
N HIS A 76 0.51 -14.94 15.37
CA HIS A 76 0.81 -14.30 16.64
C HIS A 76 -0.25 -13.24 16.99
N PRO A 77 -0.89 -13.30 18.17
CA PRO A 77 -2.02 -12.43 18.53
C PRO A 77 -1.69 -10.93 18.67
N GLY A 78 -0.45 -10.54 18.39
CA GLY A 78 0.06 -9.16 18.44
C GLY A 78 0.72 -8.86 19.77
N ALA A 79 2.01 -8.51 19.73
CA ALA A 79 2.74 -8.12 20.93
C ALA A 79 2.18 -6.81 21.53
N ILE A 80 1.72 -5.88 20.68
CA ILE A 80 1.12 -4.61 21.13
C ILE A 80 -0.10 -4.86 22.02
N ARG A 81 -0.93 -5.84 21.67
CA ARG A 81 -2.10 -6.20 22.49
C ARG A 81 -1.68 -6.63 23.89
N PHE A 82 -0.67 -7.50 23.98
CA PHE A 82 -0.13 -7.95 25.25
C PHE A 82 0.44 -6.78 26.08
N TYR A 83 1.26 -5.91 25.47
CA TYR A 83 1.83 -4.76 26.18
C TYR A 83 0.80 -3.71 26.60
N LYS A 84 -0.32 -3.58 25.86
CA LYS A 84 -1.47 -2.75 26.26
C LYS A 84 -2.22 -3.34 27.45
N GLU A 85 -2.50 -4.64 27.43
CA GLU A 85 -3.14 -5.35 28.56
C GLU A 85 -2.26 -5.29 29.82
N ALA A 86 -0.93 -5.32 29.66
CA ALA A 86 0.03 -5.17 30.74
C ALA A 86 0.24 -3.72 31.22
N GLY A 87 -0.32 -2.71 30.54
CA GLY A 87 -0.17 -1.28 30.90
C GLY A 87 1.22 -0.69 30.66
N ILE A 88 2.07 -1.36 29.87
CA ILE A 88 3.46 -0.94 29.59
C ILE A 88 3.53 -0.16 28.27
N TRP A 89 2.61 -0.42 27.34
CA TRP A 89 2.61 0.24 26.05
C TRP A 89 2.26 1.73 26.21
N PRO A 90 3.07 2.67 25.69
CA PRO A 90 2.74 4.08 25.77
C PRO A 90 1.43 4.32 25.01
N GLU A 91 0.48 5.02 25.63
CA GLU A 91 -0.58 5.69 24.87
C GLU A 91 0.09 6.81 24.08
N ALA A 92 0.70 6.45 22.95
CA ALA A 92 1.32 7.43 22.08
C ALA A 92 0.19 8.33 21.55
N ASP A 93 0.25 9.61 21.94
CA ASP A 93 -0.28 10.72 21.19
C ASP A 93 0.20 10.58 19.76
N GLY A 94 -0.62 9.96 18.93
CA GLY A 94 -0.32 9.61 17.55
C GLY A 94 -0.30 10.85 16.67
N ALA A 95 0.66 11.75 16.89
CA ALA A 95 1.26 12.49 15.79
C ALA A 95 2.11 11.48 14.99
N ALA A 96 1.42 10.58 14.28
CA ALA A 96 1.88 10.31 12.94
C ALA A 96 1.91 11.69 12.29
N GLU A 97 3.10 12.27 12.14
CA GLU A 97 3.29 13.41 11.26
C GLU A 97 2.52 13.07 10.00
N LYS A 98 1.46 13.84 9.73
CA LYS A 98 0.69 13.72 8.50
C LYS A 98 1.71 13.64 7.38
N PRO A 99 1.67 12.61 6.51
CA PRO A 99 2.42 12.69 5.27
C PRO A 99 2.00 13.99 4.63
N ALA A 100 2.95 14.90 4.42
CA ALA A 100 2.69 16.20 3.84
C ALA A 100 1.82 16.01 2.59
N GLU A 101 0.59 16.53 2.67
CA GLU A 101 -0.36 16.59 1.57
C GLU A 101 0.32 17.39 0.47
N LYS A 102 0.87 16.70 -0.54
CA LYS A 102 1.40 17.37 -1.73
C LYS A 102 0.24 18.16 -2.34
N PRO A 103 0.42 19.45 -2.66
CA PRO A 103 -0.63 20.23 -3.29
C PRO A 103 -1.07 19.56 -4.59
N ASP A 104 -2.38 19.44 -4.77
CA ASP A 104 -3.03 18.97 -5.98
C ASP A 104 -2.41 19.62 -7.22
N GLU A 105 -1.62 18.85 -7.95
CA GLU A 105 -1.17 19.20 -9.30
C GLU A 105 -2.40 19.11 -10.19
N LYS A 106 -3.02 20.27 -10.38
CA LYS A 106 -4.15 20.54 -11.29
C LYS A 106 -3.90 19.81 -12.62
N PRO A 107 -4.86 19.03 -13.16
CA PRO A 107 -4.65 18.34 -14.42
C PRO A 107 -4.36 19.36 -15.53
N ALA A 108 -3.18 19.22 -16.13
CA ALA A 108 -2.77 19.98 -17.30
C ALA A 108 -3.80 19.78 -18.42
N GLU A 109 -4.49 20.86 -18.76
CA GLU A 109 -5.29 21.00 -19.96
C GLU A 109 -4.37 20.79 -21.17
N LYS A 110 -4.65 19.77 -21.98
CA LYS A 110 -3.90 19.51 -23.23
C LYS A 110 -3.94 20.77 -24.11
N PRO A 111 -2.80 21.27 -24.61
CA PRO A 111 -2.84 22.31 -25.63
C PRO A 111 -3.44 21.72 -26.91
N ALA A 112 -4.47 22.41 -27.41
CA ALA A 112 -5.06 22.15 -28.71
C ALA A 112 -4.01 22.37 -29.82
N ASP A 113 -3.91 21.40 -30.74
CA ASP A 113 -3.01 21.47 -31.88
C ASP A 113 -3.27 22.72 -32.75
N PRO A 114 -2.21 23.42 -33.21
CA PRO A 114 -2.33 24.61 -34.03
C PRO A 114 -2.75 24.26 -35.46
N LYS A 115 -3.83 24.91 -35.90
CA LYS A 115 -4.25 25.19 -37.29
C LYS A 115 -3.39 24.54 -38.39
N ALA A 116 -3.92 23.50 -39.02
CA ALA A 116 -3.58 23.18 -40.39
C ALA A 116 -4.19 24.25 -41.31
N ALA A 117 -3.32 25.15 -41.75
CA ALA A 117 -3.54 25.98 -42.91
C ALA A 117 -3.56 25.10 -44.17
N THR A 118 -4.64 25.15 -44.92
CA THR A 118 -4.58 24.88 -46.37
C THR A 118 -5.29 26.04 -47.05
N ALA A 119 -4.49 26.85 -47.72
CA ALA A 119 -4.90 27.90 -48.62
C ALA A 119 -5.11 27.33 -50.03
N LYS A 120 -6.01 28.00 -50.75
CA LYS A 120 -6.31 27.92 -52.20
C LYS A 120 -7.24 26.81 -52.68
#